data_AF-A0A537WY57-F1
#
_entry.id   AF-A0A537WY57-F1
#
_cell.length_a   1.000
_cell.length_b   1.000
_cell.length_c   1.000
_cell.angle_alpha   90.00
_cell.angle_beta   90.00
_cell.angle_gamma   90.00
#
_symmetry.space_group_name_H-M   'P 1'
#
loop_
_entity.id
_entity.type
_entity.pdbx_description
1 polymer ?
#
loop_
_entity_poly.entity_id
_entity_poly.type
_entity_poly.pdbx_seq_one_letter_code
_entity_poly.pdbx_strand_id
1 'polypeptide(L)' 'MNDAHPDACLRCGTVMTSSGVEQFRIGGSSGGWKLLFGEMAELGEDMLPLEMLVCTGCRSVEFRRPA' A
#
# COMPACT_ATOMS: atom_id res chain seq x y z
N MET A 1 -6.21 -21.20 18.23
CA MET A 1 -5.88 -20.22 17.17
C MET A 1 -5.81 -18.85 17.84
N ASN A 2 -4.83 -18.02 17.50
CA ASN A 2 -4.70 -16.68 18.09
C ASN A 2 -5.65 -15.74 17.32
N ASP A 3 -6.65 -15.19 17.99
CA ASP A 3 -7.59 -14.23 17.41
C ASP A 3 -6.89 -12.88 17.25
N ALA A 4 -6.02 -12.76 16.24
CA ALA A 4 -5.45 -11.48 15.88
C ALA A 4 -6.58 -10.58 15.37
N HIS A 5 -6.90 -9.52 16.12
CA HIS A 5 -7.85 -8.49 15.68
C HIS A 5 -7.39 -8.03 14.28
N PRO A 6 -8.28 -7.91 13.27
CA PRO A 6 -7.87 -7.57 11.92
C PRO A 6 -7.10 -6.25 11.87
N ASP A 7 -7.37 -5.33 12.80
CA ASP A 7 -6.74 -4.02 12.90
C ASP A 7 -5.62 -3.95 13.96
N ALA A 8 -5.13 -5.09 14.43
CA ALA A 8 -3.98 -5.11 15.32
C ALA A 8 -2.69 -4.85 14.53
N CYS A 9 -1.87 -3.93 15.02
CA CYS A 9 -0.56 -3.66 14.47
C CYS A 9 0.30 -4.93 14.43
N LEU A 10 0.83 -5.26 13.26
CA LEU A 10 1.66 -6.47 13.05
C LEU A 10 2.95 -6.44 13.88
N ARG A 11 3.37 -5.26 14.35
CA ARG A 11 4.59 -5.09 15.15
C ARG A 11 4.38 -5.18 16.67
N CYS A 12 3.28 -4.66 17.20
CA CYS A 12 3.09 -4.53 18.66
C CYS A 12 1.70 -4.92 19.17
N GLY A 13 0.77 -5.31 18.29
CA GLY A 13 -0.58 -5.74 18.65
C GLY A 13 -1.55 -4.63 19.04
N THR A 14 -1.10 -3.37 19.14
CA THR A 14 -2.00 -2.23 19.41
C THR A 14 -2.97 -2.02 18.25
N VAL A 15 -4.24 -1.75 18.54
CA VAL A 15 -5.25 -1.43 17.52
C VAL A 15 -4.83 -0.17 16.76
N MET A 16 -4.82 -0.27 15.43
CA MET A 16 -4.40 0.81 14.55
C MET A 16 -5.53 1.79 14.28
N THR A 17 -5.16 3.03 13.92
CA THR A 17 -6.10 4.08 13.51
C THR A 17 -5.96 4.35 12.02
N SER A 18 -7.09 4.42 11.30
CA SER A 18 -7.08 4.83 9.89
C SER A 18 -6.77 6.32 9.75
N SER A 19 -5.81 6.65 8.90
CA SER A 19 -5.40 8.02 8.58
C SER A 19 -5.96 8.49 7.23
N GLY A 20 -6.60 7.62 6.46
CA GLY A 20 -7.14 7.92 5.13
C GLY A 20 -6.77 6.87 4.08
N VAL A 21 -7.28 7.08 2.86
CA VAL A 21 -6.98 6.25 1.68
C VAL A 21 -6.19 7.09 0.68
N GLU A 22 -5.02 6.60 0.31
CA GLU A 22 -4.10 7.25 -0.63
C GLU A 22 -3.99 6.46 -1.92
N GLN A 23 -3.75 7.17 -3.03
CA GLN A 23 -3.66 6.59 -4.36
C GLN A 23 -2.20 6.33 -4.74
N PHE A 24 -1.79 5.06 -4.74
CA PHE A 24 -0.42 4.67 -5.08
C PHE A 24 -0.33 4.25 -6.54
N ARG A 25 0.61 4.86 -7.27
CA ARG A 25 0.98 4.37 -8.61
C ARG A 25 1.66 3.02 -8.48
N ILE A 26 1.12 2.01 -9.14
CA ILE A 26 1.68 0.68 -9.23
C ILE A 26 1.98 0.34 -10.69
N GLY A 27 2.94 -0.57 -10.90
CA GLY A 27 3.42 -0.92 -12.23
C GLY A 27 4.57 -0.02 -12.70
N GLY A 28 4.65 0.19 -14.00
CA GLY A 28 5.72 0.95 -14.66
C GLY A 28 6.74 0.06 -15.39
N SER A 29 7.21 0.55 -16.53
CA SER A 29 8.28 -0.09 -17.29
C SER A 29 9.65 0.26 -16.72
N SER A 30 10.52 -0.73 -16.49
CA SER A 30 11.93 -0.47 -16.21
C SER A 30 12.58 0.25 -17.40
N GLY A 31 13.52 1.17 -17.14
CA GLY A 31 13.94 2.20 -18.11
C GLY A 31 14.37 1.72 -19.51
N GLY A 32 14.79 0.46 -19.67
CA GLY A 32 15.11 -0.11 -21.00
C GLY A 32 13.90 -0.26 -21.93
N TRP A 33 12.71 -0.50 -21.38
CA TRP A 33 11.49 -0.72 -22.17
C TRP A 33 10.90 0.59 -22.70
N LYS A 34 11.02 1.70 -21.96
CA LYS A 34 10.62 3.04 -22.43
C LYS A 34 11.36 3.46 -23.70
N LEU A 35 12.63 3.05 -23.84
CA LEU A 35 13.45 3.35 -25.03
C LEU A 35 13.04 2.54 -26.26
N LEU A 36 12.45 1.35 -26.08
CA LEU A 36 12.07 0.45 -27.17
C LEU A 36 10.60 0.63 -27.60
N PHE A 37 9.71 0.99 -26.67
CA PHE A 37 8.26 0.99 -26.91
C PHE A 37 7.56 2.33 -26.63
N GLY A 38 8.30 3.38 -26.22
CA GLY A 38 7.73 4.70 -25.99
C GLY A 38 6.59 4.69 -24.97
N GLU A 39 5.52 5.43 -25.23
CA GLU A 39 4.34 5.54 -24.34
C GLU A 39 3.56 4.23 -24.17
N MET A 40 3.72 3.25 -25.08
CA MET A 40 3.15 1.91 -24.89
C MET A 40 3.80 1.15 -23.72
N ALA A 41 4.97 1.59 -23.24
CA ALA A 41 5.59 1.06 -22.04
C ALA A 41 4.84 1.48 -20.75
N GLU A 42 3.95 2.47 -20.83
CA GLU A 42 3.11 2.94 -19.72
C GLU A 42 1.78 2.14 -19.60
N LEU A 43 1.50 1.20 -20.52
CA LEU A 43 0.27 0.37 -20.58
C LEU A 43 0.07 -0.62 -19.41
N GLY A 44 0.80 -0.46 -18.31
CA GLY A 44 0.64 -1.24 -17.09
C GLY A 44 0.74 -0.40 -15.81
N GLU A 45 0.74 0.93 -15.94
CA GLU A 45 0.63 1.83 -14.79
C GLU A 45 -0.83 1.92 -14.35
N ASP A 46 -1.09 1.63 -13.08
CA ASP A 46 -2.43 1.70 -12.48
C ASP A 46 -2.36 2.44 -11.13
N MET A 47 -3.51 2.90 -10.64
CA MET A 47 -3.64 3.51 -9.32
C MET A 47 -4.25 2.49 -8.36
N LEU A 48 -3.50 2.13 -7.32
CA LEU A 48 -3.96 1.27 -6.25
C LEU A 48 -4.37 2.12 -5.03
N PRO A 49 -5.68 2.16 -4.68
CA PRO A 49 -6.09 2.77 -3.42
C PRO A 49 -5.61 1.90 -2.27
N LEU A 50 -4.86 2.50 -1.34
CA LEU A 50 -4.41 1.86 -0.11
C LEU A 50 -4.83 2.70 1.09
N GLU A 51 -5.50 2.07 2.04
CA GLU A 51 -5.73 2.64 3.36
C GLU A 51 -4.42 2.69 4.14
N MET A 52 -4.12 3.85 4.73
CA MET A 52 -2.97 4.06 5.60
C MET A 52 -3.40 3.94 7.06
N LEU A 53 -2.84 2.95 7.75
CA LEU A 53 -3.09 2.68 9.16
C LEU A 53 -1.88 3.12 9.99
N VAL A 54 -2.13 3.89 11.05
CA VAL A 54 -1.09 4.40 11.95
C VAL A 54 -1.23 3.75 13.32
N CYS A 55 -0.14 3.18 13.84
CA CYS A 55 -0.08 2.65 15.19
C CYS A 55 0.37 3.73 16.19
N THR A 56 -0.47 4.09 17.15
CA THR A 56 -0.12 5.07 18.20
C THR A 56 0.85 4.52 19.25
N GLY A 57 0.95 3.19 19.38
CA GLY A 57 1.83 2.53 20.36
C GLY A 57 3.30 2.49 19.94
N CYS A 58 3.60 1.98 18.74
CA CYS A 58 4.97 1.82 18.26
C CYS A 58 5.34 2.72 17.07
N ARG A 59 4.39 3.54 16.58
CA ARG A 59 4.55 4.48 15.46
C ARG A 59 4.85 3.81 14.11
N SER A 60 4.51 2.53 13.94
CA SER A 60 4.50 1.91 12.61
C SER A 60 3.36 2.46 11.76
N VAL A 61 3.59 2.46 10.45
CA VAL A 61 2.59 2.70 9.42
C VAL A 61 2.42 1.42 8.62
N GLU A 62 1.18 1.00 8.40
CA GLU A 62 0.83 -0.18 7.61
C GLU A 62 -0.14 0.23 6.51
N PHE A 63 -0.07 -0.47 5.38
CA PHE A 63 -0.96 -0.23 4.24
C PHE A 63 -1.87 -1.42 4.02
N ARG A 64 -3.15 -1.16 3.78
CA ARG A 64 -4.14 -2.20 3.51
C ARG A 64 -4.92 -1.84 2.25
N ARG A 65 -5.27 -2.84 1.44
CA ARG A 65 -6.23 -2.65 0.36
C ARG A 65 -7.63 -2.49 0.97
N PRO A 66 -8.38 -1.40 0.69
CA PRO A 66 -9.75 -1.27 1.16
C PRO A 66 -10.61 -2.43 0.63
N ALA A 67 -11.63 -2.81 1.40
CA ALA A 67 -12.59 -3.86 1.03
C ALA A 67 -13.46 -3.46 -0.16
#